data_AF-A0AAD3SNJ1-F1
#
_entry.id   AF-A0AAD3SNJ1-F1
#
_cell.length_a   1.000
_cell.length_b   1.000
_cell.length_c   1.000
_cell.angle_alpha   90.00
_cell.angle_beta   90.00
_cell.angle_gamma   90.00
#
_symmetry.space_group_name_H-M   'P 1'
#
loop_
_entity.id
_entity.type
_entity.pdbx_description
1 polymer ?
#
loop_
_entity_poly.entity_id
_entity_poly.type
_entity_poly.pdbx_seq_one_letter_code
_entity_poly.pdbx_strand_id
1 'polypeptide(L)'
;MVLSDNSKGTDSEMSFSLYYRIEAIISVEIGLPSLRVESFDPQDNLQKIREYLDLLEEARDAVTMRTVAYEQQVAYLYNKKVRVRKFEVGDLVLQSIDLRVRPRIGANFFRIRKALF
;
A
#
# COMPACT_ATOMS: atom_id res chain seq x y z
N MET A 1 61.83 2.72 -31.27
CA MET A 1 61.12 3.71 -30.41
C MET A 1 59.63 3.54 -30.72
N VAL A 2 58.86 2.80 -29.90
CA VAL A 2 58.21 3.24 -28.64
C VAL A 2 56.96 4.08 -28.96
N LEU A 3 55.76 3.86 -28.43
CA LEU A 3 55.11 2.85 -27.58
C LEU A 3 53.59 3.08 -27.73
N SER A 4 52.82 2.08 -27.27
CA SER A 4 51.38 1.96 -27.04
C SER A 4 50.59 3.23 -26.64
N ASP A 5 49.32 3.30 -27.02
CA ASP A 5 48.16 3.05 -26.13
C ASP A 5 46.83 3.56 -26.72
N ASN A 6 45.75 2.86 -26.35
CA ASN A 6 44.36 3.31 -26.18
C ASN A 6 43.34 2.39 -26.91
N SER A 7 42.91 1.28 -26.30
CA SER A 7 41.93 1.18 -25.20
C SER A 7 40.49 0.97 -25.72
N LYS A 8 39.95 -0.22 -25.40
CA LYS A 8 38.56 -0.53 -25.02
C LYS A 8 37.48 -0.35 -26.13
N GLY A 9 36.58 -1.27 -26.38
CA GLY A 9 36.26 -2.53 -25.72
C GLY A 9 35.45 -3.39 -26.69
N THR A 10 35.89 -4.63 -26.84
CA THR A 10 35.19 -5.69 -27.56
C THR A 10 34.08 -6.24 -26.66
N ASP A 11 33.05 -5.44 -26.35
CA ASP A 11 31.94 -5.88 -25.48
C ASP A 11 30.55 -5.49 -25.98
N SER A 12 30.42 -4.71 -27.07
CA SER A 12 29.10 -4.27 -27.55
C SER A 12 28.45 -5.22 -28.57
N GLU A 13 29.23 -5.89 -29.42
CA GLU A 13 28.66 -6.72 -30.50
C GLU A 13 28.20 -8.11 -30.05
N MET A 14 28.53 -8.52 -28.82
CA MET A 14 28.29 -9.89 -28.33
C MET A 14 27.51 -9.93 -27.02
N SER A 15 26.55 -9.03 -26.80
CA SER A 15 25.89 -8.89 -25.48
C SER A 15 24.46 -9.46 -25.37
N PHE A 16 23.82 -9.94 -26.44
CA PHE A 16 22.50 -10.59 -26.33
C PHE A 16 22.50 -12.08 -26.74
N SER A 17 23.24 -12.44 -27.79
CA SER A 17 23.29 -13.82 -28.30
C SER A 17 24.04 -14.80 -27.40
N LEU A 18 24.94 -14.32 -26.54
CA LEU A 18 25.78 -15.17 -25.67
C LEU A 18 25.03 -15.65 -24.41
N TYR A 19 24.10 -14.84 -23.89
CA TYR A 19 23.35 -15.15 -22.67
C TYR A 19 22.28 -16.23 -22.91
N TYR A 20 21.75 -16.27 -24.14
CA TYR A 20 20.73 -17.22 -24.58
C TYR A 20 21.34 -18.13 -25.65
N ARG A 21 21.97 -19.21 -25.19
CA ARG A 21 22.69 -20.21 -25.97
C ARG A 21 21.87 -20.70 -27.18
N ILE A 22 22.28 -20.24 -28.37
CA ILE A 22 22.09 -20.81 -29.71
C ILE A 22 20.67 -20.60 -30.31
N GLU A 23 20.65 -19.86 -31.44
CA GLU A 23 19.51 -19.52 -32.31
C GLU A 23 18.45 -18.57 -31.71
N ALA A 24 18.87 -17.33 -31.42
CA ALA A 24 17.91 -16.23 -31.33
C ALA A 24 17.38 -15.89 -32.73
N ILE A 25 16.28 -16.53 -33.14
CA ILE A 25 15.44 -16.05 -34.24
C ILE A 25 14.91 -14.70 -33.79
N ILE A 26 15.44 -13.61 -34.34
CA ILE A 26 14.85 -12.28 -34.17
C ILE A 26 13.42 -12.39 -34.67
N SER A 27 12.45 -12.36 -33.76
CA SER A 27 11.03 -12.39 -34.11
C SER A 27 10.80 -11.23 -35.08
N VAL A 28 10.29 -11.54 -36.27
CA VAL A 28 10.03 -10.58 -37.37
C VAL A 28 9.27 -9.32 -36.90
N GLU A 29 8.58 -9.41 -35.77
CA GLU A 29 7.94 -8.31 -35.05
C GLU A 29 8.86 -7.15 -34.61
N ILE A 30 10.18 -7.35 -34.54
CA ILE A 30 11.14 -6.26 -34.24
C ILE A 30 11.51 -5.49 -35.53
N GLY A 31 11.45 -6.14 -36.69
CA GLY A 31 11.80 -5.55 -37.99
C GLY A 31 10.62 -4.96 -38.76
N LEU A 32 9.42 -5.50 -38.55
CA LEU A 32 8.17 -4.92 -39.04
C LEU A 32 7.44 -4.28 -37.86
N PRO A 33 6.99 -3.02 -37.96
CA PRO A 33 6.17 -2.45 -36.90
C PRO A 33 4.95 -3.35 -36.72
N SER A 34 4.80 -3.92 -35.52
CA SER A 34 3.60 -4.69 -35.22
C SER A 34 2.37 -3.80 -35.42
N LEU A 35 1.22 -4.38 -35.76
CA LEU A 35 -0.04 -3.62 -35.92
C LEU A 35 -0.33 -2.73 -34.70
N ARG A 36 0.11 -3.14 -33.51
CA ARG A 36 0.01 -2.39 -32.27
C ARG A 36 0.83 -1.09 -32.27
N VAL A 37 1.97 -1.06 -32.94
CA VAL A 37 2.81 0.12 -33.14
C VAL A 37 2.26 0.98 -34.27
N GLU A 38 1.78 0.39 -35.36
CA GLU A 38 1.21 1.13 -36.49
C GLU A 38 -0.10 1.85 -36.14
N SER A 39 -0.94 1.22 -35.31
CA SER A 39 -2.22 1.77 -34.84
C SER A 39 -2.13 2.53 -33.51
N PHE A 40 -0.90 2.75 -33.00
CA PHE A 40 -0.70 3.46 -31.74
C PHE A 40 -1.07 4.94 -31.88
N ASP A 41 -2.15 5.35 -31.23
CA ASP A 41 -2.46 6.76 -31.02
C ASP A 41 -2.12 7.16 -29.59
N PRO A 42 -1.12 8.05 -29.38
CA PRO A 42 -0.78 8.53 -28.05
C PRO A 42 -1.93 9.31 -27.39
N GLN A 43 -2.80 9.99 -28.14
CA GLN A 43 -3.90 10.77 -27.56
C GLN A 43 -5.00 9.86 -27.01
N ASP A 44 -5.43 8.86 -27.78
CA ASP A 44 -6.38 7.85 -27.32
C ASP A 44 -5.84 7.06 -26.10
N ASN A 45 -4.54 6.73 -26.09
CA ASN A 45 -3.93 6.07 -24.94
C ASN A 45 -3.93 6.96 -23.68
N LEU A 46 -3.61 8.26 -23.82
CA LEU A 46 -3.68 9.20 -22.71
C LEU A 46 -5.10 9.36 -22.17
N GLN A 47 -6.09 9.38 -23.07
CA GLN A 47 -7.51 9.44 -22.70
C GLN A 47 -7.94 8.19 -21.92
N LYS A 48 -7.57 7.00 -22.40
CA LYS A 48 -7.83 5.72 -21.71
C LYS A 48 -7.15 5.64 -20.34
N ILE A 49 -5.94 6.18 -20.22
CA ILE A 49 -5.25 6.24 -18.92
C ILE A 49 -6.01 7.15 -17.95
N ARG A 50 -6.50 8.30 -18.40
CA ARG A 50 -7.31 9.20 -17.56
C ARG A 50 -8.60 8.52 -17.09
N GLU A 51 -9.34 7.92 -18.01
CA GLU A 51 -10.57 7.20 -17.67
C GLU A 51 -10.32 6.06 -16.69
N TYR A 52 -9.23 5.31 -16.86
CA TYR A 52 -8.85 4.26 -15.94
C TYR A 52 -8.51 4.79 -14.54
N LEU A 53 -7.84 5.94 -14.45
CA LEU A 53 -7.53 6.60 -13.18
C LEU A 53 -8.80 7.09 -12.48
N ASP A 54 -9.73 7.69 -13.22
CA ASP A 54 -11.01 8.18 -12.68
C ASP A 54 -11.83 7.02 -12.08
N LEU A 55 -11.91 5.87 -12.79
CA LEU A 55 -12.57 4.66 -12.29
C LEU A 55 -11.92 4.12 -11.01
N LEU A 56 -10.59 4.22 -10.93
CA LEU A 56 -9.84 3.76 -9.77
C LEU A 56 -10.03 4.68 -8.56
N GLU A 57 -10.16 5.98 -8.79
CA GLU A 57 -10.52 6.97 -7.77
C GLU A 57 -11.94 6.75 -7.25
N GLU A 58 -12.92 6.57 -8.15
CA GLU A 58 -14.31 6.27 -7.78
C GLU A 58 -14.42 4.99 -6.94
N ALA A 59 -13.67 3.95 -7.31
CA ALA A 59 -13.63 2.70 -6.54
C ALA A 59 -13.02 2.91 -5.14
N ARG A 60 -11.99 3.75 -5.01
CA ARG A 60 -11.40 4.10 -3.72
C ARG A 60 -12.38 4.89 -2.87
N ASP A 61 -13.06 5.87 -3.44
CA ASP A 61 -14.05 6.69 -2.74
C ASP A 61 -15.24 5.86 -2.26
N ALA A 62 -15.71 4.91 -3.06
CA ALA A 62 -16.77 3.99 -2.64
C ALA A 62 -16.34 3.13 -1.44
N VAL A 63 -15.08 2.68 -1.39
CA VAL A 63 -14.55 1.92 -0.26
C VAL A 63 -14.37 2.81 0.96
N THR A 64 -13.82 4.01 0.81
CA THR A 64 -13.59 4.94 1.94
C THR A 64 -14.92 5.40 2.55
N MET A 65 -15.94 5.68 1.74
CA MET A 65 -17.28 5.98 2.23
C MET A 65 -17.85 4.84 3.09
N ARG A 66 -17.68 3.59 2.64
CA ARG A 66 -18.15 2.41 3.40
C ARG A 66 -17.37 2.23 4.70
N THR A 67 -16.05 2.42 4.70
CA THR A 67 -15.25 2.29 5.92
C THR A 67 -15.60 3.37 6.92
N VAL A 68 -15.74 4.64 6.48
CA VAL A 68 -16.13 5.75 7.35
C VAL A 68 -17.53 5.52 7.92
N ALA A 69 -18.50 5.11 7.10
CA ALA A 69 -19.84 4.80 7.57
C ALA A 69 -19.84 3.66 8.60
N TYR A 70 -19.04 2.62 8.37
CA TYR A 70 -18.89 1.51 9.30
C TYR A 70 -18.27 1.96 10.63
N GLU A 71 -17.17 2.72 10.59
CA GLU A 71 -16.54 3.28 11.80
C GLU A 71 -17.50 4.16 12.60
N GLN A 72 -18.26 5.02 11.92
CA GLN A 72 -19.30 5.84 12.55
C GLN A 72 -20.39 4.99 13.21
N GLN A 73 -20.85 3.93 12.54
CA GLN A 73 -21.83 3.01 13.12
C GLN A 73 -21.30 2.30 14.35
N VAL A 74 -20.05 1.82 14.30
CA VAL A 74 -19.39 1.17 15.46
C VAL A 74 -19.26 2.16 16.62
N ALA A 75 -18.81 3.39 16.35
CA ALA A 75 -18.72 4.45 17.34
C ALA A 75 -20.09 4.80 17.95
N TYR A 76 -21.13 4.89 17.12
CA TYR A 76 -22.50 5.13 17.58
C TYR A 76 -23.01 4.01 18.48
N LEU A 77 -22.83 2.75 18.08
CA LEU A 77 -23.25 1.59 18.88
C LEU A 77 -22.49 1.51 20.21
N TYR A 78 -21.20 1.84 20.21
CA TYR A 78 -20.40 1.94 21.42
C TYR A 78 -20.93 3.06 22.33
N ASN A 79 -21.03 4.28 21.82
CA ASN A 79 -21.47 5.46 22.57
C ASN A 79 -22.90 5.31 23.09
N LYS A 80 -23.80 4.66 22.34
CA LYS A 80 -25.17 4.35 22.80
C LYS A 80 -25.19 3.46 24.04
N LYS A 81 -24.23 2.53 24.16
CA LYS A 81 -24.10 1.63 25.33
C LYS A 81 -23.30 2.27 26.48
N VAL A 82 -22.44 3.23 26.18
CA VAL A 82 -21.66 3.96 27.18
C VAL A 82 -22.56 4.97 27.89
N ARG A 83 -22.93 4.64 29.13
CA ARG A 83 -23.51 5.62 30.05
C ARG A 83 -22.39 6.50 30.60
N VAL A 84 -22.45 7.81 30.33
CA VAL A 84 -21.58 8.79 30.98
C VAL A 84 -21.88 8.76 32.48
N ARG A 85 -20.97 8.18 33.26
CA ARG A 85 -21.04 8.22 34.72
C ARG A 85 -20.28 9.46 35.17
N LYS A 86 -20.97 10.34 35.89
CA LYS A 86 -20.31 11.40 36.65
C LYS A 86 -19.77 10.76 37.92
N PHE A 87 -18.50 11.03 38.21
CA PHE A 87 -17.86 10.65 39.46
C PHE A 87 -17.63 11.93 40.27
N GLU A 88 -17.60 11.83 41.60
CA GLU A 88 -17.23 12.91 42.52
C GLU A 88 -15.94 12.58 43.29
N VAL A 89 -15.29 13.61 43.87
CA VAL A 89 -14.01 13.45 44.57
C VAL A 89 -14.22 12.47 45.72
N GLY A 90 -13.50 11.36 45.70
CA GLY A 90 -13.61 10.31 46.71
C GLY A 90 -14.37 9.05 46.28
N ASP A 91 -15.03 9.05 45.12
CA ASP A 91 -15.68 7.86 44.57
C ASP A 91 -14.67 6.75 44.25
N LEU A 92 -15.06 5.50 44.49
CA LEU A 92 -14.24 4.35 44.09
C LEU A 92 -14.56 3.99 42.64
N VAL A 93 -13.57 4.12 41.76
CA VAL A 93 -13.68 3.77 40.34
C VAL A 93 -12.87 2.52 40.02
N LEU A 94 -13.51 1.62 39.28
CA LEU A 94 -12.89 0.40 38.76
C LEU A 94 -12.30 0.73 37.37
N GLN A 95 -10.97 0.75 37.28
CA GLN A 95 -10.26 1.00 36.02
C GLN A 95 -9.82 -0.33 35.42
N SER A 96 -10.21 -0.60 34.18
CA SER A 96 -9.66 -1.71 33.41
C SER A 96 -8.21 -1.43 33.07
N ILE A 97 -7.34 -2.41 33.30
CA ILE A 97 -5.93 -2.33 32.93
C ILE A 97 -5.83 -2.71 31.45
N ASP A 98 -5.18 -1.87 30.65
CA ASP A 98 -5.01 -2.11 29.22
C ASP A 98 -4.20 -3.40 29.01
N LEU A 99 -4.81 -4.39 28.34
CA LEU A 99 -4.27 -5.74 28.19
C LEU A 99 -2.96 -5.78 27.38
N ARG A 100 -2.62 -4.69 26.70
CA ARG A 100 -1.31 -4.50 26.06
C ARG A 100 -0.16 -4.57 27.07
N VAL A 101 -0.41 -4.16 28.31
CA VAL A 101 0.51 -4.36 29.43
C VAL A 101 0.20 -5.71 30.04
N ARG A 102 1.07 -6.71 29.84
CA ARG A 102 0.86 -8.04 30.41
C ARG A 102 0.72 -7.92 31.94
N PRO A 103 -0.43 -8.27 32.51
CA PRO A 103 -0.56 -8.26 33.95
C PRO A 103 0.37 -9.32 34.54
N ARG A 104 0.90 -9.04 35.74
CA ARG A 104 1.67 -10.04 36.49
C ARG A 104 0.77 -11.26 36.73
N ILE A 105 1.32 -12.46 36.57
CA ILE A 105 0.57 -13.72 36.74
C ILE A 105 -0.08 -13.71 38.14
N GLY A 106 -1.42 -13.79 38.17
CA GLY A 106 -2.23 -13.69 39.39
C GLY A 106 -2.78 -12.29 39.73
N ALA A 107 -2.50 -11.26 38.92
CA ALA A 107 -3.07 -9.93 39.12
C ALA A 107 -4.46 -9.79 38.47
N ASN A 108 -5.40 -9.17 39.20
CA ASN A 108 -6.71 -8.82 38.67
C ASN A 108 -6.57 -7.79 37.52
N PHE A 109 -7.33 -7.99 36.44
CA PHE A 109 -7.37 -7.09 35.27
C PHE A 109 -7.99 -5.72 35.56
N PHE A 110 -8.52 -5.53 36.76
CA PHE A 110 -9.15 -4.30 37.20
C PHE A 110 -8.48 -3.79 38.47
N ARG A 111 -8.20 -2.49 38.51
CA ARG A 111 -7.68 -1.80 39.70
C ARG A 111 -8.71 -0.82 40.22
N ILE A 112 -8.94 -0.83 41.53
CA ILE A 112 -9.76 0.18 42.21
C ILE A 112 -8.85 1.36 42.57
N ARG A 113 -9.29 2.58 42.26
CA ARG A 113 -8.67 3.83 42.70
C ARG A 113 -9.75 4.80 43.14
N LYS A 114 -9.39 5.77 43.99
CA LYS A 114 -10.28 6.92 44.25
C LYS A 114 -10.28 7.87 43.05
N ALA A 115 -11.45 8.40 42.74
CA ALA A 115 -11.62 9.50 41.81
C ALA A 115 -11.04 10.76 42.45
N LEU A 116 -9.96 11.24 41.83
CA LEU A 116 -9.29 12.50 42.12
C LEU A 116 -9.32 13.22 40.77
N PHE A 117 -10.19 14.22 40.61
CA PHE A 117 -10.28 15.04 39.40
C PHE A 117 -9.13 16.02 39.39
#